data_AF-A0A367F106-F1
#
_entry.id   AF-A0A367F106-F1
#
_cell.length_a   1.000
_cell.length_b   1.000
_cell.length_c   1.000
_cell.angle_alpha   90.00
_cell.angle_beta   90.00
_cell.angle_gamma   90.00
#
_symmetry.space_group_name_H-M   'P 1'
#
loop_
_entity.id
_entity.type
_entity.pdbx_description
1 polymer ?
#
loop_
_entity_poly.entity_id
_entity_poly.type
_entity_poly.pdbx_seq_one_letter_code
_entity_poly.pdbx_strand_id
1 'polypeptide(L)'
;MTAAVATIPPGFNGTDVAWLQLMIPMDGQTLALLDLARARGTDPELKRLAARVKDSHTAELTGLRRLLARTGLPSTNPHEGHSMPGMVNAADLAELGRTAGAEFDRRFAERLREHLDQSVTVSRGEQASGLNRDTRRLAAAIERLRATQRADLDGVTPP
;
A
#
# COMPACT_ATOMS: atom_id res chain seq x y z
N MET A 1 -28.43 0.43 19.47
CA MET A 1 -27.21 1.01 20.06
C MET A 1 -26.72 2.08 19.10
N THR A 2 -26.72 3.34 19.51
CA THR A 2 -26.15 4.45 18.72
C THR A 2 -24.64 4.31 18.78
N ALA A 3 -24.00 4.02 17.64
CA ALA A 3 -22.53 4.05 17.56
C ALA A 3 -22.07 5.48 17.88
N ALA A 4 -21.19 5.64 18.87
CA ALA A 4 -20.57 6.92 19.14
C ALA A 4 -19.79 7.35 17.88
N VAL A 5 -20.06 8.56 17.38
CA VAL A 5 -19.27 9.14 16.30
C VAL A 5 -17.87 9.36 16.85
N ALA A 6 -16.89 8.62 16.33
CA ALA A 6 -15.52 8.70 16.78
C ALA A 6 -15.00 10.12 16.49
N THR A 7 -14.56 10.83 17.53
CA THR A 7 -14.10 12.21 17.42
C THR A 7 -12.60 12.22 17.11
N ILE A 8 -12.20 12.97 16.08
CA ILE A 8 -10.81 13.13 15.70
C ILE A 8 -10.11 14.01 16.75
N PRO A 9 -8.97 13.59 17.33
CA PRO A 9 -8.32 14.36 18.37
C PRO A 9 -7.62 15.62 17.81
N PRO A 10 -7.35 16.62 18.67
CA PRO A 10 -6.57 17.79 18.29
C PRO A 10 -5.22 17.42 17.65
N GLY A 11 -4.85 18.13 16.58
CA GLY A 11 -3.61 17.89 15.84
C GLY A 11 -3.71 16.82 14.74
N PHE A 12 -4.91 16.28 14.52
CA PHE A 12 -5.27 15.48 13.34
C PHE A 12 -6.55 16.06 12.70
N ASN A 13 -6.74 15.81 11.42
CA ASN A 13 -7.97 16.08 10.70
C ASN A 13 -8.51 14.80 10.03
N GLY A 14 -9.63 14.94 9.32
CA GLY A 14 -10.25 13.84 8.59
C GLY A 14 -9.34 13.20 7.54
N THR A 15 -8.51 14.00 6.87
CA THR A 15 -7.57 13.50 5.86
C THR A 15 -6.49 12.63 6.49
N ASP A 16 -5.90 13.06 7.62
CA ASP A 16 -4.87 12.28 8.30
C ASP A 16 -5.41 10.88 8.67
N VAL A 17 -6.60 10.85 9.26
CA VAL A 17 -7.24 9.60 9.72
C VAL A 17 -7.61 8.72 8.53
N ALA A 18 -8.26 9.29 7.51
CA ALA A 18 -8.69 8.54 6.33
C ALA A 18 -7.49 7.94 5.58
N TRP A 19 -6.41 8.71 5.42
CA TRP A 19 -5.19 8.22 4.77
C TRP A 19 -4.53 7.09 5.58
N LEU A 20 -4.43 7.21 6.91
CA LEU A 20 -3.91 6.14 7.76
C LEU A 20 -4.76 4.86 7.68
N GLN A 21 -6.09 5.02 7.74
CA GLN A 21 -7.04 3.90 7.66
C GLN A 21 -7.07 3.25 6.28
N LEU A 22 -6.68 3.97 5.22
CA LEU A 22 -6.56 3.44 3.86
C LEU A 22 -5.20 2.78 3.60
N MET A 23 -4.10 3.43 3.97
CA MET A 23 -2.75 2.93 3.67
C MET A 23 -2.42 1.65 4.44
N ILE A 24 -2.91 1.48 5.68
CA ILE A 24 -2.66 0.26 6.46
C ILE A 24 -3.18 -1.00 5.75
N PRO A 25 -4.46 -1.09 5.32
CA PRO A 25 -4.93 -2.25 4.59
C PRO A 25 -4.35 -2.34 3.18
N MET A 26 -4.05 -1.22 2.50
CA MET A 26 -3.36 -1.27 1.20
C MET A 26 -1.98 -1.93 1.32
N ASP A 27 -1.13 -1.46 2.24
CA ASP A 27 0.20 -2.02 2.43
C ASP A 27 0.14 -3.48 2.91
N GLY A 28 -0.77 -3.76 3.86
CA GLY A 28 -0.95 -5.10 4.43
C GLY A 28 -1.36 -6.14 3.39
N GLN A 29 -2.28 -5.80 2.49
CA GLN A 29 -2.71 -6.72 1.42
C GLN A 29 -1.65 -6.89 0.34
N THR A 30 -0.89 -5.83 0.02
CA THR A 30 0.22 -5.91 -0.93
C THR A 30 1.30 -6.89 -0.49
N LEU A 31 1.53 -7.08 0.82
CA LEU A 31 2.49 -8.10 1.29
C LEU A 31 2.18 -9.51 0.75
N ALA A 32 0.90 -9.87 0.61
CA ALA A 32 0.49 -11.16 0.06
C ALA A 32 0.81 -11.28 -1.44
N LEU A 33 0.63 -10.20 -2.20
CA LEU A 33 1.04 -10.13 -3.61
C LEU A 33 2.56 -10.33 -3.74
N LEU A 34 3.34 -9.65 -2.89
CA LEU A 34 4.81 -9.73 -2.92
C LEU A 34 5.32 -11.13 -2.54
N ASP A 35 4.63 -11.84 -1.65
CA ASP A 35 4.93 -13.23 -1.32
C ASP A 35 4.68 -14.20 -2.48
N LEU A 36 3.66 -13.92 -3.32
CA LEU A 36 3.46 -14.70 -4.55
C LEU A 36 4.65 -14.55 -5.51
N ALA A 37 5.21 -13.35 -5.69
CA ALA A 37 6.37 -13.18 -6.56
C ALA A 37 7.60 -13.94 -6.09
N ARG A 38 7.84 -14.01 -4.77
CA ARG A 38 8.91 -14.85 -4.23
C ARG A 38 8.73 -16.32 -4.61
N ALA A 39 7.49 -16.83 -4.51
CA ALA A 39 7.17 -18.23 -4.71
C ALA A 39 7.07 -18.64 -6.18
N ARG A 40 6.57 -17.75 -7.06
CA ARG A 40 6.19 -18.07 -8.44
C ARG A 40 6.96 -17.31 -9.50
N GLY A 41 7.54 -16.16 -9.15
CA GLY A 41 8.21 -15.30 -10.11
C GLY A 41 9.41 -15.99 -10.75
N THR A 42 9.59 -15.75 -12.05
CA THR A 42 10.69 -16.32 -12.84
C THR A 42 11.79 -15.32 -13.15
N ASP A 43 11.45 -14.04 -13.28
CA ASP A 43 12.40 -12.95 -13.48
C ASP A 43 13.17 -12.60 -12.18
N PRO A 44 14.51 -12.76 -12.14
CA PRO A 44 15.32 -12.44 -10.97
C PRO A 44 15.28 -10.96 -10.56
N GLU A 45 15.17 -10.02 -11.50
CA GLU A 45 15.08 -8.59 -11.23
C GLU A 45 13.74 -8.24 -10.60
N LEU A 46 12.65 -8.77 -11.14
CA LEU A 46 11.31 -8.60 -10.58
C LEU A 46 11.22 -9.13 -9.16
N LYS A 47 11.82 -10.30 -8.88
CA LYS A 47 11.88 -10.88 -7.53
C LYS A 47 12.68 -10.01 -6.56
N ARG A 48 13.82 -9.49 -7.00
CA ARG A 48 14.64 -8.57 -6.18
C ARG A 48 13.87 -7.28 -5.87
N LEU A 49 13.16 -6.74 -6.85
CA LEU A 49 12.31 -5.57 -6.64
C LEU A 49 11.18 -5.90 -5.65
N ALA A 50 10.45 -7.00 -5.84
CA ALA A 50 9.38 -7.43 -4.94
C ALA A 50 9.85 -7.57 -3.49
N ALA A 51 11.06 -8.11 -3.27
CA ALA A 51 11.66 -8.20 -1.94
C ALA A 51 11.91 -6.80 -1.32
N ARG A 52 12.51 -5.87 -2.07
CA ARG A 52 12.74 -4.49 -1.59
C ARG A 52 11.44 -3.76 -1.27
N VAL A 53 10.42 -3.94 -2.12
CA VAL A 53 9.08 -3.38 -1.89
C VAL A 53 8.49 -3.95 -0.60
N LYS A 54 8.65 -5.26 -0.36
CA LYS A 54 8.13 -5.92 0.85
C LYS A 54 8.75 -5.37 2.12
N ASP A 55 10.07 -5.16 2.11
CA ASP A 55 10.80 -4.60 3.24
C ASP A 55 10.32 -3.17 3.56
N SER A 56 10.13 -2.34 2.52
CA SER A 56 9.63 -0.97 2.71
C SER A 56 8.21 -0.97 3.28
N HIS A 57 7.29 -1.76 2.74
CA HIS A 57 5.90 -1.83 3.19
C HIS A 57 5.80 -2.33 4.65
N THR A 58 6.66 -3.27 5.05
CA THR A 58 6.72 -3.75 6.43
C THR A 58 7.15 -2.64 7.40
N ALA A 59 8.16 -1.86 7.02
CA ALA A 59 8.61 -0.70 7.81
C ALA A 59 7.55 0.41 7.84
N GLU A 60 6.89 0.68 6.71
CA GLU A 60 5.84 1.69 6.57
C GLU A 60 4.62 1.36 7.45
N LEU A 61 4.16 0.11 7.46
CA LEU A 61 3.09 -0.36 8.34
C LEU A 61 3.35 -0.06 9.82
N THR A 62 4.60 -0.13 10.27
CA THR A 62 4.97 0.21 11.65
C THR A 62 4.74 1.71 11.91
N GLY A 63 5.13 2.57 10.97
CA GLY A 63 4.90 4.01 11.05
C GLY A 63 3.41 4.38 11.00
N LEU A 64 2.68 3.80 10.05
CA LEU A 64 1.23 4.00 9.88
C LEU A 64 0.46 3.60 11.13
N ARG A 65 0.69 2.41 11.67
CA ARG A 65 0.01 1.93 12.89
C ARG A 65 0.33 2.77 14.10
N ARG A 66 1.59 3.21 14.25
CA ARG A 66 1.98 4.12 15.34
C ARG A 66 1.25 5.46 15.24
N LEU A 67 1.11 6.01 14.04
CA LEU A 67 0.37 7.26 13.82
C LEU A 67 -1.12 7.08 14.07
N LEU A 68 -1.72 5.99 13.60
CA LEU A 68 -3.14 5.71 13.88
C LEU A 68 -3.40 5.55 15.37
N ALA A 69 -2.53 4.85 16.11
CA ALA A 69 -2.64 4.69 17.55
C ALA A 69 -2.63 6.04 18.31
N ARG A 70 -1.86 7.03 17.82
CA ARG A 70 -1.86 8.38 18.39
C ARG A 70 -3.19 9.13 18.22
N THR A 71 -4.02 8.71 17.28
CA THR A 71 -5.36 9.31 17.10
C THR A 71 -6.35 8.80 18.15
N GLY A 72 -6.03 7.71 18.87
CA GLY A 72 -6.97 7.04 19.78
C GLY A 72 -8.16 6.37 19.10
N LEU A 73 -8.23 6.44 17.76
CA LEU A 73 -9.27 5.78 16.97
C LEU A 73 -8.97 4.29 16.82
N PRO A 74 -10.02 3.45 16.64
CA PRO A 74 -9.82 2.02 16.46
C PRO A 74 -9.04 1.72 15.18
N SER A 75 -8.26 0.64 15.21
CA SER A 75 -7.55 0.09 14.07
C SER A 75 -8.43 -0.77 13.16
N THR A 76 -9.76 -0.69 13.31
CA THR A 76 -10.72 -1.37 12.44
C THR A 76 -10.55 -0.86 11.01
N ASN A 77 -10.60 -1.78 10.03
CA ASN A 77 -10.50 -1.44 8.62
C ASN A 77 -11.89 -1.01 8.10
N PRO A 78 -12.14 0.30 7.84
CA PRO A 78 -13.42 0.73 7.28
C PRO A 78 -13.60 0.30 5.80
N HIS A 79 -12.54 -0.17 5.15
CA HIS A 79 -12.53 -0.63 3.76
C HIS A 79 -12.61 -2.14 3.63
N GLU A 80 -12.89 -2.86 4.71
CA GLU A 80 -13.07 -4.31 4.65
C GLU A 80 -14.23 -4.67 3.69
N GLY A 81 -13.96 -5.59 2.75
CA GLY A 81 -14.93 -6.01 1.73
C GLY A 81 -15.12 -5.04 0.56
N HIS A 82 -14.43 -3.90 0.53
CA HIS A 82 -14.51 -2.95 -0.59
C HIS A 82 -13.27 -3.02 -1.49
N SER A 83 -13.48 -3.13 -2.80
CA SER A 83 -12.41 -2.98 -3.78
C SER A 83 -12.20 -1.51 -4.13
N MET A 84 -11.01 -1.01 -3.82
CA MET A 84 -10.58 0.35 -4.15
C MET A 84 -9.43 0.30 -5.15
N PRO A 85 -9.21 1.35 -5.97
CA PRO A 85 -8.03 1.42 -6.83
C PRO A 85 -6.74 1.10 -6.06
N GLY A 86 -5.82 0.37 -6.69
CA GLY A 86 -4.52 0.00 -6.12
C GLY A 86 -4.54 -0.92 -4.89
N MET A 87 -5.70 -1.39 -4.44
CA MET A 87 -5.81 -2.40 -3.39
C MET A 87 -5.70 -3.79 -4.00
N VAL A 88 -4.72 -4.57 -3.52
CA VAL A 88 -4.63 -6.00 -3.85
C VAL A 88 -5.76 -6.73 -3.13
N ASN A 89 -6.61 -7.46 -3.86
CA ASN A 89 -7.71 -8.22 -3.26
C ASN A 89 -7.57 -9.74 -3.48
N ALA A 90 -8.46 -10.51 -2.85
CA ALA A 90 -8.43 -11.98 -2.92
C ALA A 90 -8.62 -12.52 -4.35
N ALA A 91 -9.38 -11.83 -5.21
CA ALA A 91 -9.55 -12.24 -6.60
C ALA A 91 -8.24 -12.07 -7.39
N ASP A 92 -7.51 -10.97 -7.18
CA ASP A 92 -6.19 -10.76 -7.78
C ASP A 92 -5.22 -11.88 -7.40
N LEU A 93 -5.14 -12.20 -6.10
CA LEU A 93 -4.26 -13.26 -5.59
C LEU A 93 -4.65 -14.64 -6.15
N ALA A 94 -5.95 -14.92 -6.28
CA ALA A 94 -6.44 -16.17 -6.84
C ALA A 94 -6.16 -16.26 -8.35
N GLU A 95 -6.28 -15.16 -9.08
CA GLU A 95 -5.94 -15.08 -10.51
C GLU A 95 -4.44 -15.32 -10.74
N LEU A 96 -3.58 -14.57 -10.04
CA LEU A 96 -2.12 -14.75 -10.08
C LEU A 96 -1.68 -16.13 -9.60
N GLY A 97 -2.39 -16.72 -8.64
CA GLY A 97 -2.12 -18.07 -8.16
C GLY A 97 -2.27 -19.15 -9.23
N ARG A 98 -3.01 -18.88 -10.32
CA ARG A 98 -3.26 -19.77 -11.45
C ARG A 98 -2.36 -19.50 -12.65
N THR A 99 -1.53 -18.46 -12.62
CA THR A 99 -0.56 -18.16 -13.69
C THR A 99 0.84 -18.62 -13.29
N ALA A 100 1.71 -18.78 -14.29
CA ALA A 100 3.10 -19.18 -14.10
C ALA A 100 4.00 -18.57 -15.19
N GLY A 101 5.32 -18.57 -14.95
CA GLY A 101 6.31 -18.08 -15.91
C GLY A 101 6.11 -16.61 -16.28
N ALA A 102 6.37 -16.28 -17.53
CA ALA A 102 6.27 -14.92 -18.05
C ALA A 102 4.87 -14.29 -17.86
N GLU A 103 3.81 -15.10 -17.93
CA GLU A 103 2.45 -14.59 -17.69
C GLU A 103 2.26 -14.16 -16.23
N PHE A 104 2.80 -14.93 -15.28
CA PHE A 104 2.78 -14.54 -13.88
C PHE A 104 3.56 -13.24 -13.66
N ASP A 105 4.79 -13.15 -14.20
CA ASP A 105 5.65 -11.98 -14.02
C ASP A 105 5.00 -10.71 -14.59
N ARG A 106 4.38 -10.80 -15.78
CA ARG A 106 3.64 -9.68 -16.38
C ARG A 106 2.45 -9.24 -15.52
N ARG A 107 1.57 -10.16 -15.12
CA ARG A 107 0.39 -9.80 -14.31
C ARG A 107 0.77 -9.28 -12.92
N PHE A 108 1.83 -9.83 -12.32
CA PHE A 108 2.37 -9.32 -11.06
C PHE A 108 2.88 -7.88 -11.22
N ALA A 109 3.65 -7.60 -12.28
CA ALA A 109 4.16 -6.26 -12.55
C ALA A 109 3.03 -5.26 -12.80
N GLU A 110 1.97 -5.65 -13.51
CA GLU A 110 0.75 -4.83 -13.70
C GLU A 110 0.10 -4.47 -12.36
N ARG A 111 -0.15 -5.46 -11.49
CA ARG A 111 -0.76 -5.23 -10.18
C ARG A 111 0.11 -4.41 -9.24
N LEU A 112 1.42 -4.67 -9.25
CA LEU A 112 2.37 -3.87 -8.47
C LEU A 112 2.36 -2.42 -8.95
N ARG A 113 2.36 -2.18 -10.26
CA ARG A 113 2.31 -0.83 -10.84
C ARG A 113 1.06 -0.05 -10.40
N GLU A 114 -0.11 -0.66 -10.51
CA GLU A 114 -1.39 -0.08 -10.08
C GLU A 114 -1.36 0.29 -8.58
N HIS A 115 -0.83 -0.61 -7.74
CA HIS A 115 -0.68 -0.35 -6.32
C HIS A 115 0.28 0.82 -6.01
N LEU A 116 1.44 0.87 -6.68
CA LEU A 116 2.43 1.93 -6.47
C LEU A 116 1.87 3.31 -6.88
N ASP A 117 1.17 3.38 -8.01
CA ASP A 117 0.57 4.63 -8.51
C ASP A 117 -0.52 5.16 -7.61
N GLN A 118 -1.39 4.27 -7.13
CA GLN A 118 -2.41 4.69 -6.20
C GLN A 118 -1.80 5.15 -4.88
N SER A 119 -0.77 4.44 -4.39
CA SER A 119 -0.06 4.82 -3.16
C SER A 119 0.54 6.23 -3.27
N VAL A 120 1.09 6.60 -4.42
CA VAL A 120 1.54 7.98 -4.72
C VAL A 120 0.37 8.95 -4.67
N THR A 121 -0.73 8.63 -5.35
CA THR A 121 -1.90 9.51 -5.46
C THR A 121 -2.50 9.85 -4.10
N VAL A 122 -2.76 8.84 -3.27
CA VAL A 122 -3.36 9.05 -1.95
C VAL A 122 -2.38 9.74 -0.99
N SER A 123 -1.08 9.47 -1.10
CA SER A 123 -0.04 10.13 -0.30
C SER A 123 0.14 11.60 -0.67
N ARG A 124 -0.09 11.98 -1.93
CA ARG A 124 -0.16 13.40 -2.33
C ARG A 124 -1.38 14.11 -1.73
N GLY A 125 -2.52 13.42 -1.69
CA GLY A 125 -3.73 13.92 -1.04
C GLY A 125 -3.49 14.25 0.44
N GLU A 126 -2.84 13.35 1.17
CA GLU A 126 -2.43 13.58 2.56
C GLU A 126 -1.46 14.76 2.69
N GLN A 127 -0.45 14.87 1.82
CA GLN A 127 0.49 16.00 1.89
C GLN A 127 -0.19 17.36 1.67
N ALA A 128 -1.20 17.41 0.81
CA ALA A 128 -1.93 18.63 0.48
C ALA A 128 -2.93 19.04 1.57
N SER A 129 -3.66 18.07 2.12
CA SER A 129 -4.85 18.33 2.94
C SER A 129 -4.75 17.82 4.38
N GLY A 130 -3.72 17.04 4.73
CA GLY A 130 -3.46 16.58 6.09
C GLY A 130 -3.08 17.74 7.02
N LEU A 131 -3.38 17.57 8.31
CA LEU A 131 -3.02 18.54 9.35
C LEU A 131 -1.76 18.11 10.10
N ASN A 132 -1.61 16.81 10.34
CA ASN A 132 -0.56 16.29 11.20
C ASN A 132 0.80 16.28 10.48
N ARG A 133 1.80 16.96 11.08
CA ARG A 133 3.15 17.04 10.50
C ARG A 133 3.81 15.67 10.29
N ASP A 134 3.60 14.72 11.20
CA ASP A 134 4.23 13.40 11.08
C ASP A 134 3.55 12.53 10.02
N THR A 135 2.22 12.61 9.87
CA THR A 135 1.47 11.93 8.81
C THR A 135 1.89 12.44 7.44
N ARG A 136 1.91 13.77 7.24
CA ARG A 136 2.40 14.38 5.99
C ARG A 136 3.85 14.03 5.67
N ARG A 137 4.72 13.97 6.69
CA ARG A 137 6.13 13.56 6.50
C ARG A 137 6.24 12.11 6.06
N LEU A 138 5.44 11.21 6.65
CA LEU A 138 5.39 9.81 6.24
C LEU A 138 4.85 9.67 4.82
N ALA A 139 3.76 10.36 4.48
CA ALA A 139 3.19 10.36 3.14
C ALA A 139 4.20 10.84 2.07
N ALA A 140 4.95 11.91 2.35
CA ALA A 140 6.02 12.37 1.46
C ALA A 140 7.16 11.35 1.31
N ALA A 141 7.49 10.61 2.36
CA ALA A 141 8.49 9.55 2.29
C ALA A 141 8.00 8.36 1.44
N ILE A 142 6.74 7.96 1.63
CA ILE A 142 6.09 6.91 0.83
C ILE A 142 6.04 7.32 -0.63
N GLU A 143 5.60 8.54 -0.96
CA GLU A 143 5.59 9.02 -2.36
C GLU A 143 6.96 8.86 -3.03
N ARG A 144 8.04 9.31 -2.38
CA ARG A 144 9.39 9.20 -2.94
C ARG A 144 9.81 7.75 -3.15
N LEU A 145 9.54 6.88 -2.18
CA LEU A 145 9.84 5.44 -2.30
C LEU A 145 9.06 4.80 -3.44
N ARG A 146 7.76 5.10 -3.56
CA ARG A 146 6.91 4.57 -4.63
C ARG A 146 7.38 5.06 -6.00
N ALA A 147 7.82 6.31 -6.13
CA ALA A 147 8.40 6.83 -7.37
C ALA A 147 9.68 6.08 -7.78
N THR A 148 10.58 5.79 -6.82
CA THR A 148 11.77 4.96 -7.08
C THR A 148 11.38 3.53 -7.46
N GLN A 149 10.47 2.90 -6.72
CA GLN A 149 10.00 1.54 -7.00
C GLN A 149 9.30 1.43 -8.36
N ARG A 150 8.58 2.47 -8.78
CA ARG A 150 7.95 2.55 -10.09
C ARG A 150 8.99 2.67 -11.21
N ALA A 151 10.01 3.51 -11.03
CA ALA A 151 11.11 3.62 -11.99
C ALA A 151 11.88 2.29 -12.11
N ASP A 152 12.17 1.63 -10.98
CA ASP A 152 12.76 0.29 -10.96
C ASP A 152 11.88 -0.71 -11.72
N LEU A 153 10.56 -0.70 -11.49
CA LEU A 153 9.61 -1.60 -12.15
C LEU A 153 9.53 -1.37 -13.66
N ASP A 154 9.58 -0.13 -14.11
CA ASP A 154 9.57 0.21 -15.53
C ASP A 154 10.90 -0.15 -16.23
N GLY A 155 11.99 -0.28 -15.46
CA GLY A 155 13.27 -0.81 -15.93
C GLY A 155 13.32 -2.34 -16.03
N VAL A 156 12.49 -3.05 -15.26
CA VAL A 156 12.30 -4.50 -15.40
C VAL A 156 11.43 -4.74 -16.63
N THR A 157 12.04 -5.16 -17.74
CA THR A 157 11.28 -5.57 -18.93
C THR A 157 10.80 -7.01 -18.71
N PRO A 158 9.50 -7.27 -18.51
CA PRO A 158 9.04 -8.64 -18.41
C PRO A 158 9.34 -9.39 -19.74
N PRO A 159 9.74 -10.67 -19.68
CA PRO A 159 10.05 -11.46 -20.88
C PRO A 159 8.85 -11.63 -21.81
#